data_AF-A0A8J7XED2-F1
#
_entry.id   AF-A0A8J7XED2-F1
#
_cell.length_a   1.000
_cell.length_b   1.000
_cell.length_c   1.000
_cell.angle_alpha   90.00
_cell.angle_beta   90.00
_cell.angle_gamma   90.00
#
_symmetry.space_group_name_H-M   'P 1'
#
loop_
_entity.id
_entity.type
_entity.pdbx_description
1 polymer ?
#
loop_
_entity_poly.entity_id
_entity_poly.type
_entity_poly.pdbx_seq_one_letter_code
_entity_poly.pdbx_strand_id
1 'polypeptide(L)'
;MVSWGRAFRGAAAVVGFAIIWWIIGAALVSAGFYISGGFGLYGSSGATYSAIGIGAILIFCGSIISILGVFAAFLKVLPEIVAEEVRGK
;
A
#
# COMPACT_ATOMS: atom_id res chain seq x y z
N MET A 1 -31.70 -5.34 -0.64
CA MET A 1 -30.77 -6.28 0.03
C MET A 1 -29.66 -6.67 -0.94
N VAL A 2 -28.42 -6.32 -0.60
CA VAL A 2 -27.19 -6.59 -1.34
C VAL A 2 -26.93 -8.09 -1.29
N SER A 3 -26.79 -8.70 -2.46
CA SER A 3 -26.46 -10.12 -2.54
C SER A 3 -25.02 -10.36 -2.07
N TRP A 4 -24.78 -11.53 -1.46
CA TRP A 4 -23.43 -11.98 -1.10
C TRP A 4 -22.44 -11.86 -2.26
N GLY A 5 -22.89 -12.14 -3.49
CA GLY A 5 -22.07 -11.98 -4.69
C GLY A 5 -21.61 -10.54 -4.96
N ARG A 6 -22.43 -9.53 -4.66
CA ARG A 6 -22.05 -8.11 -4.81
C ARG A 6 -21.03 -7.69 -3.76
N ALA A 7 -21.20 -8.14 -2.51
CA ALA A 7 -20.23 -7.89 -1.44
C ALA A 7 -18.86 -8.52 -1.74
N PHE A 8 -18.84 -9.78 -2.20
CA PHE A 8 -17.59 -10.46 -2.58
C PHE A 8 -16.87 -9.79 -3.74
N ARG A 9 -17.60 -9.29 -4.75
CA ARG A 9 -16.98 -8.53 -5.86
C ARG A 9 -16.37 -7.22 -5.38
N GLY A 10 -17.01 -6.52 -4.44
CA GLY A 10 -16.45 -5.32 -3.81
C GLY A 10 -15.17 -5.63 -3.05
N ALA A 11 -15.17 -6.69 -2.24
CA ALA A 11 -13.98 -7.14 -1.53
C ALA A 11 -12.83 -7.52 -2.49
N ALA A 12 -13.13 -8.23 -3.57
CA ALA A 12 -12.14 -8.59 -4.59
C ALA A 12 -11.52 -7.35 -5.27
N ALA A 13 -12.31 -6.31 -5.53
CA ALA A 13 -11.82 -5.05 -6.07
C ALA A 13 -10.87 -4.33 -5.09
N VAL A 14 -11.21 -4.31 -3.79
CA VAL A 14 -10.34 -3.77 -2.74
C VAL A 14 -9.02 -4.53 -2.66
N VAL A 15 -9.07 -5.87 -2.69
CA VAL A 15 -7.85 -6.71 -2.68
C VAL A 15 -7.00 -6.47 -3.92
N GLY A 16 -7.60 -6.39 -5.10
CA GLY A 16 -6.88 -6.09 -6.34
C GLY A 16 -6.15 -4.75 -6.27
N PHE A 17 -6.82 -3.71 -5.79
CA PHE A 17 -6.21 -2.40 -5.57
C PHE A 17 -5.13 -2.42 -4.47
N ALA A 18 -5.36 -3.18 -3.40
CA ALA A 18 -4.38 -3.35 -2.33
C ALA A 18 -3.08 -3.96 -2.85
N ILE A 19 -3.15 -4.99 -3.71
CA ILE A 19 -1.96 -5.61 -4.31
C ILE A 19 -1.16 -4.59 -5.12
N ILE A 20 -1.82 -3.75 -5.93
CA ILE A 20 -1.14 -2.73 -6.74
C ILE A 20 -0.39 -1.74 -5.83
N TRP A 21 -1.03 -1.23 -4.79
CA TRP A 21 -0.41 -0.28 -3.87
C TRP A 21 0.69 -0.90 -3.02
N TRP A 22 0.54 -2.17 -2.64
CA TRP A 22 1.59 -2.94 -1.99
C TRP A 22 2.81 -3.13 -2.88
N ILE A 23 2.64 -3.38 -4.18
CA ILE A 23 3.76 -3.46 -5.13
C ILE A 23 4.49 -2.12 -5.22
N ILE A 24 3.74 -1.01 -5.37
CA ILE A 24 4.31 0.34 -5.47
C ILE A 24 5.08 0.69 -4.19
N GLY A 25 4.49 0.46 -3.02
CA GLY A 25 5.14 0.75 -1.77
C GLY A 25 6.30 -0.19 -1.46
N ALA A 26 6.20 -1.48 -1.80
CA ALA A 26 7.30 -2.42 -1.69
C ALA A 26 8.50 -2.01 -2.56
N ALA A 27 8.26 -1.47 -3.77
CA ALA A 27 9.32 -0.94 -4.62
C ALA A 27 10.03 0.25 -3.96
N LEU A 28 9.28 1.18 -3.36
CA LEU A 28 9.85 2.32 -2.63
C LEU A 28 10.61 1.91 -1.37
N VAL A 29 10.06 0.97 -0.59
CA VAL A 29 10.71 0.41 0.60
C VAL A 29 12.00 -0.30 0.19
N SER A 30 11.96 -1.14 -0.84
CA SER A 30 13.14 -1.85 -1.34
C SER A 30 14.21 -0.89 -1.85
N ALA A 31 13.82 0.17 -2.57
CA ALA A 31 14.75 1.23 -2.99
C ALA A 31 15.37 1.95 -1.79
N GLY A 32 14.58 2.23 -0.74
CA GLY A 32 15.08 2.84 0.49
C GLY A 32 16.07 1.95 1.23
N PHE A 33 15.80 0.63 1.32
CA PHE A 33 16.74 -0.35 1.88
C PHE A 33 18.02 -0.51 1.05
N TYR A 34 17.91 -0.42 -0.28
CA TYR A 34 19.07 -0.46 -1.17
C TYR A 34 19.97 0.77 -0.97
N ILE A 35 19.38 1.96 -0.91
CA ILE A 35 20.11 3.24 -0.74
C ILE A 35 20.72 3.35 0.66
N SER A 36 20.02 2.89 1.70
CA SER A 36 20.53 2.94 3.08
C SER A 36 21.61 1.88 3.39
N GLY A 37 21.88 0.95 2.46
CA GLY A 37 22.80 -0.16 2.68
C GLY A 37 22.23 -1.26 3.58
N GLY A 38 20.93 -1.27 3.85
CA GLY A 38 20.27 -2.25 4.73
C GLY A 38 20.25 -3.68 4.16
N PHE A 39 20.36 -3.85 2.84
CA PHE A 39 20.66 -5.14 2.21
C PHE A 39 22.17 -5.43 2.30
N GLY A 40 22.65 -5.76 3.49
CA GLY A 40 24.06 -6.06 3.80
C GLY A 40 24.67 -7.28 3.08
N LEU A 41 24.10 -7.74 1.96
CA LEU A 41 24.71 -8.75 1.08
C LEU A 41 25.88 -8.16 0.26
N TYR A 42 25.96 -6.84 0.12
CA TYR A 42 27.11 -6.14 -0.45
C TYR A 42 27.60 -5.16 0.60
N GLY A 43 28.71 -5.49 1.27
CA GLY A 43 29.27 -4.70 2.36
C GLY A 43 29.60 -3.26 1.96
N SER A 44 28.61 -2.37 1.96
CA SER A 44 28.84 -0.95 1.79
C SER A 44 29.27 -0.39 3.14
N SER A 45 30.55 -0.54 3.45
CA SER A 45 31.26 0.21 4.50
C SER A 45 31.32 1.73 4.21
N GLY A 46 30.41 2.26 3.39
CA GLY A 46 30.43 3.61 2.82
C GLY A 46 29.05 4.26 2.69
N ALA A 47 28.01 3.71 3.32
CA ALA A 47 26.73 4.42 3.40
C ALA A 47 26.91 5.70 4.24
N THR A 48 26.90 6.85 3.59
CA THR A 48 26.97 8.15 4.24
C THR A 48 25.70 8.39 5.07
N TYR A 49 25.78 9.19 6.14
CA TYR A 49 24.61 9.57 6.94
C TYR A 49 23.46 10.15 6.09
N SER A 50 23.79 10.81 4.97
CA SER A 50 22.82 11.30 4.00
C SER A 50 22.08 10.18 3.26
N ALA A 51 22.77 9.10 2.87
CA ALA A 51 22.16 7.95 2.22
C ALA A 51 21.19 7.20 3.17
N ILE A 52 21.57 7.07 4.45
CA ILE A 52 20.71 6.50 5.49
C ILE A 52 19.44 7.35 5.67
N GLY A 53 19.59 8.67 5.73
CA GLY A 53 18.46 9.60 5.84
C GLY A 53 17.49 9.49 4.65
N ILE A 54 18.01 9.48 3.43
CA ILE A 54 17.19 9.34 2.21
C ILE A 54 16.50 7.97 2.19
N GLY A 55 17.21 6.90 2.53
CA GLY A 55 16.62 5.55 2.58
C GLY A 55 15.50 5.43 3.61
N ALA A 56 15.66 6.03 4.79
CA ALA A 56 14.62 6.07 5.82
C ALA A 56 13.37 6.82 5.34
N ILE A 57 13.54 7.94 4.63
CA ILE A 57 12.42 8.69 4.03
C ILE A 57 11.68 7.84 3.00
N LEU A 58 12.41 7.15 2.11
CA LEU A 58 11.80 6.29 1.10
C LEU A 58 11.03 5.11 1.71
N ILE A 59 11.57 4.47 2.75
CA ILE A 59 10.90 3.40 3.48
C ILE A 59 9.61 3.94 4.14
N PHE A 60 9.69 5.10 4.79
CA PHE A 60 8.55 5.73 5.44
C PHE A 60 7.47 6.11 4.42
N CYS A 61 7.83 6.77 3.33
CA CYS A 61 6.91 7.15 2.26
C CYS A 61 6.28 5.91 1.59
N GLY A 62 7.07 4.88 1.26
CA GLY A 62 6.55 3.65 0.67
C GLY A 62 5.55 2.92 1.58
N SER A 63 5.82 2.92 2.88
CA SER A 63 4.91 2.36 3.89
C SER A 63 3.60 3.15 3.96
N ILE A 64 3.68 4.49 4.02
CA ILE A 64 2.49 5.35 4.05
C ILE A 64 1.66 5.20 2.78
N ILE A 65 2.29 5.23 1.61
CA ILE A 65 1.60 5.10 0.32
C ILE A 65 0.87 3.76 0.21
N SER A 66 1.48 2.67 0.68
CA SER A 66 0.83 1.35 0.73
C SER A 66 -0.45 1.40 1.57
N ILE A 67 -0.35 1.96 2.77
CA ILE A 67 -1.47 2.05 3.71
C ILE A 67 -2.57 2.94 3.14
N LEU A 68 -2.22 4.17 2.72
CA LEU A 68 -3.18 5.13 2.16
C LEU A 68 -3.87 4.61 0.91
N GLY A 69 -3.15 3.90 0.03
CA GLY A 69 -3.72 3.30 -1.17
C GLY A 69 -4.79 2.24 -0.86
N VAL A 70 -4.54 1.39 0.14
CA VAL A 70 -5.52 0.40 0.63
C VAL A 70 -6.72 1.09 1.28
N PHE A 71 -6.48 2.10 2.12
CA PHE A 71 -7.55 2.86 2.76
C PHE A 71 -8.42 3.60 1.75
N ALA A 72 -7.83 4.17 0.70
CA ALA A 72 -8.58 4.83 -0.36
C ALA A 72 -9.54 3.86 -1.07
N ALA A 73 -9.07 2.64 -1.39
CA ALA A 73 -9.93 1.61 -1.97
C ALA A 73 -11.06 1.19 -1.01
N PHE A 74 -10.76 1.03 0.27
CA PHE A 74 -11.73 0.67 1.29
C PHE A 74 -12.80 1.76 1.50
N LEU A 75 -12.36 3.01 1.63
CA LEU A 75 -13.23 4.18 1.78
C LEU A 75 -14.05 4.48 0.53
N LYS A 76 -13.68 3.93 -0.63
CA LYS A 76 -14.48 4.05 -1.86
C LYS A 76 -15.54 2.95 -1.94
N VAL A 77 -15.13 1.69 -1.76
CA VAL A 77 -16.01 0.53 -1.98
C VAL A 77 -17.03 0.35 -0.84
N LEU A 78 -16.64 0.59 0.41
CA LEU A 78 -17.52 0.39 1.55
C LEU A 78 -18.74 1.33 1.51
N PRO A 79 -18.59 2.66 1.28
CA PRO A 79 -19.75 3.55 1.20
C PRO A 79 -20.65 3.26 0.00
N GLU A 80 -20.10 2.78 -1.12
CA GLU A 80 -20.91 2.38 -2.28
C GLU A 80 -21.83 1.19 -1.95
N ILE A 81 -21.30 0.16 -1.29
CA ILE A 81 -22.10 -1.01 -0.87
C ILE A 81 -23.15 -0.61 0.16
N VAL A 82 -22.79 0.24 1.13
CA VAL A 82 -23.74 0.74 2.15
C VAL A 82 -24.85 1.57 1.50
N ALA A 83 -24.51 2.45 0.55
CA ALA A 83 -25.49 3.24 -0.17
C ALA A 83 -26.43 2.38 -1.03
N GLU A 84 -25.92 1.32 -1.68
CA GLU A 84 -26.73 0.34 -2.40
C GLU A 84 -27.72 -0.38 -1.46
N GLU A 85 -27.29 -0.78 -0.25
CA GLU A 85 -28.17 -1.43 0.74
C GLU A 85 -29.27 -0.49 1.24
N VAL A 86 -28.95 0.78 1.47
CA VAL A 86 -29.90 1.79 1.95
C VAL A 86 -30.92 2.17 0.86
N ARG A 87 -30.51 2.23 -0.41
CA ARG A 87 -31.40 2.55 -1.55
C ARG A 87 -32.24 1.36 -2.01
N GLY A 88 -31.75 0.14 -1.78
CA GLY A 88 -32.44 -1.11 -2.12
C GLY A 88 -33.36 -1.62 -1.01
N LYS A 89 -33.65 -0.78 -0.01
CA LYS A 89 -34.72 -0.91 0.98
C LYS A 89 -35.76 0.17 0.70
#